data_AF-A0A945VT33-F1
#
_entry.id   AF-A0A945VT33-F1
#
_cell.length_a   1.000
_cell.length_b   1.000
_cell.length_c   1.000
_cell.angle_alpha   90.00
_cell.angle_beta   90.00
_cell.angle_gamma   90.00
#
_symmetry.space_group_name_H-M   'P 1'
#
loop_
_entity.id
_entity.type
_entity.pdbx_description
1 polymer ?
#
loop_
_entity_poly.entity_id
_entity_poly.type
_entity_poly.pdbx_seq_one_letter_code
_entity_poly.pdbx_strand_id
1 'polypeptide(L)'
;SLQNLQFAIDFCGEGKITLDAVQQVLGVVDDSSYFELVETMMIPDVPKAMLLINQLMVKGKNAEQIIKGLEEHLRNLLTINACRQKVEGLGFTEEEIKRYAHQGKIAPPILVSYMLDMIIDIQRALTYNMDTQYQLENFVIKTLIERARQKPKPKKSQ
;
A
#
# COMPACT_ATOMS: atom_id res chain seq x y z
N SER A 1 14.93 -4.90 14.45
CA SER A 1 15.61 -5.00 15.77
C SER A 1 15.47 -6.42 16.30
N LEU A 2 16.52 -6.98 16.90
CA LEU A 2 16.62 -8.37 17.42
C LEU A 2 15.40 -8.85 18.24
N GLN A 3 14.65 -7.94 18.86
CA GLN A 3 13.39 -8.24 19.55
C GLN A 3 12.35 -8.94 18.66
N ASN A 4 12.21 -8.55 17.40
CA ASN A 4 11.21 -9.14 16.52
C ASN A 4 11.54 -10.60 16.18
N LEU A 5 12.82 -10.94 16.12
CA LEU A 5 13.30 -12.31 15.94
C LEU A 5 13.05 -13.14 17.20
N GLN A 6 13.24 -12.57 18.39
CA GLN A 6 13.02 -13.28 19.64
C GLN A 6 11.53 -13.62 19.84
N PHE A 7 10.62 -12.69 19.55
CA PHE A 7 9.18 -12.98 19.60
C PHE A 7 8.76 -14.08 18.62
N ALA A 8 9.38 -14.16 17.43
CA ALA A 8 9.10 -15.22 16.47
C ALA A 8 9.55 -16.59 16.97
N ILE A 9 10.67 -16.64 17.71
CA ILE A 9 11.19 -17.86 18.33
C ILE A 9 10.29 -18.30 19.50
N ASP A 10 9.90 -17.36 20.37
CA ASP A 10 9.10 -17.65 21.56
C ASP A 10 7.66 -18.09 21.20
N PHE A 11 7.10 -17.56 20.11
CA PHE A 11 5.75 -17.90 19.64
C PHE A 11 5.67 -19.27 18.94
N CYS A 12 6.76 -19.73 18.31
CA CYS A 12 6.77 -20.98 17.53
C CYS A 12 7.14 -22.24 18.32
N GLY A 13 7.48 -22.12 19.61
CA GLY A 13 7.69 -23.22 20.57
C GLY A 13 8.39 -24.45 19.99
N GLU A 14 9.72 -24.45 19.90
CA GLU A 14 10.58 -25.57 19.42
C GLU A 14 10.17 -26.25 18.09
N GLY A 15 9.20 -25.70 17.36
CA GLY A 15 8.73 -26.15 16.06
C GLY A 15 9.30 -25.27 14.96
N LYS A 16 9.63 -25.89 13.82
CA LYS A 16 10.24 -25.24 12.64
C LYS A 16 9.59 -23.89 12.35
N ILE A 17 10.42 -22.84 12.32
CA ILE A 17 10.04 -21.50 11.86
C ILE A 17 9.53 -21.62 10.42
N THR A 18 8.21 -21.49 10.22
CA THR A 18 7.61 -21.39 8.89
C THR A 18 7.51 -19.94 8.48
N LEU A 19 7.59 -19.66 7.18
CA LEU A 19 7.48 -18.31 6.63
C LEU A 19 6.17 -17.63 7.08
N ASP A 20 5.07 -18.40 7.07
CA ASP A 20 3.75 -17.97 7.54
C ASP A 20 3.73 -17.56 9.02
N ALA A 21 4.46 -18.28 9.88
CA ALA A 21 4.54 -17.95 11.31
C ALA A 21 5.35 -16.67 11.55
N VAL A 22 6.43 -16.46 10.78
CA VAL A 22 7.22 -15.22 10.82
C VAL A 22 6.39 -14.03 10.33
N GLN A 23 5.58 -14.22 9.28
CA GLN A 23 4.69 -13.19 8.76
C GLN A 23 3.59 -12.80 9.75
N GLN A 24 2.99 -13.78 10.45
CA GLN A 24 2.03 -13.52 11.52
C GLN A 24 2.65 -12.76 12.70
N VAL A 25 3.85 -13.13 13.14
CA VAL A 25 4.52 -12.48 14.28
C VAL A 25 5.02 -11.08 13.94
N LEU A 26 5.42 -10.83 12.69
CA LEU A 26 5.85 -9.50 12.24
C LEU A 26 4.69 -8.57 11.86
N GLY A 27 3.43 -9.02 11.95
CA GLY A 27 2.28 -8.25 11.49
C GLY A 27 2.29 -7.97 9.99
N VAL A 28 3.00 -8.82 9.22
CA VAL A 28 2.99 -8.80 7.75
C VAL A 28 1.64 -9.33 7.33
N VAL A 29 0.66 -8.43 7.32
CA VAL A 29 -0.60 -8.64 6.61
C VAL A 29 -0.23 -8.90 5.17
N ASP A 30 -0.47 -10.13 4.73
CA ASP A 30 -0.51 -10.62 3.35
C ASP A 30 -0.40 -9.47 2.33
N ASP A 31 0.77 -9.36 1.67
CA ASP A 31 1.15 -8.26 0.76
C ASP A 31 0.06 -7.98 -0.29
N SER A 32 -0.80 -8.96 -0.55
CA SER A 32 -2.01 -8.86 -1.36
C SER A 32 -2.93 -7.68 -1.03
N SER A 33 -3.02 -7.28 0.24
CA SER A 33 -3.99 -6.26 0.68
C SER A 33 -3.67 -4.85 0.15
N TYR A 34 -2.39 -4.50 0.03
CA TYR A 34 -1.99 -3.21 -0.53
C TYR A 34 -2.13 -3.17 -2.05
N PHE A 35 -1.93 -4.32 -2.72
CA PHE A 35 -2.28 -4.44 -4.12
C PHE A 35 -3.77 -4.15 -4.35
N GLU A 36 -4.65 -4.79 -3.57
CA GLU A 36 -6.10 -4.60 -3.66
C GLU A 36 -6.52 -3.16 -3.33
N LEU A 37 -5.89 -2.54 -2.33
CA LEU A 37 -6.15 -1.15 -1.97
C LEU A 37 -5.82 -0.20 -3.12
N VAL A 38 -4.62 -0.31 -3.69
CA VAL A 38 -4.20 0.55 -4.81
C VAL A 38 -5.06 0.31 -6.05
N GLU A 39 -5.40 -0.95 -6.36
CA GLU A 39 -6.33 -1.31 -7.44
C GLU A 39 -7.71 -0.68 -7.24
N THR A 40 -8.23 -0.74 -6.02
CA THR A 40 -9.51 -0.12 -5.67
C THR A 40 -9.46 1.40 -5.84
N MET A 41 -8.35 2.06 -5.49
CA MET A 41 -8.17 3.49 -5.72
C MET A 41 -8.07 3.89 -7.21
N MET A 42 -7.90 2.94 -8.13
CA MET A 42 -7.97 3.22 -9.58
C MET A 42 -9.40 3.34 -10.11
N ILE A 43 -10.37 2.90 -9.30
CA ILE A 43 -11.80 2.92 -9.59
C ILE A 43 -12.43 4.01 -8.71
N PRO A 44 -13.18 4.98 -9.27
CA PRO A 44 -13.78 6.07 -8.50
C PRO A 44 -15.00 5.59 -7.69
N ASP A 45 -14.78 4.67 -6.76
CA ASP A 45 -15.77 4.05 -5.87
C ASP A 45 -15.32 4.26 -4.42
N VAL A 46 -15.78 5.37 -3.83
CA VAL A 46 -15.45 5.76 -2.45
C VAL A 46 -15.97 4.72 -1.44
N PRO A 47 -17.25 4.26 -1.50
CA PRO A 47 -17.73 3.24 -0.58
C PRO A 47 -16.88 1.97 -0.55
N LYS A 48 -16.47 1.46 -1.72
CA LYS A 48 -15.63 0.27 -1.81
C LYS A 48 -14.25 0.50 -1.20
N ALA A 49 -13.62 1.64 -1.46
CA ALA A 49 -12.30 1.96 -0.90
C ALA A 49 -12.35 2.08 0.63
N MET A 50 -13.40 2.73 1.17
CA MET A 50 -13.59 2.88 2.62
C MET A 50 -13.85 1.54 3.32
N LEU A 51 -14.60 0.63 2.68
CA LEU A 51 -14.80 -0.73 3.19
C LEU A 51 -13.47 -1.48 3.34
N LEU A 52 -12.57 -1.34 2.37
CA LEU A 52 -11.28 -2.03 2.39
C LEU A 52 -10.33 -1.47 3.46
N ILE A 53 -10.34 -0.14 3.68
CA ILE A 53 -9.65 0.48 4.82
C ILE A 53 -10.19 -0.07 6.15
N ASN A 54 -11.51 -0.15 6.30
CA ASN A 54 -12.13 -0.72 7.50
C ASN A 54 -11.74 -2.19 7.70
N GLN A 55 -11.68 -2.99 6.63
CA GLN A 55 -11.23 -4.37 6.72
C GLN A 55 -9.77 -4.49 7.19
N LEU A 56 -8.88 -3.61 6.72
CA LEU A 56 -7.49 -3.56 7.20
C LEU A 56 -7.44 -3.20 8.70
N MET A 57 -8.28 -2.27 9.14
CA MET A 57 -8.36 -1.89 10.55
C MET A 57 -8.91 -3.00 11.44
N VAL A 58 -9.96 -3.71 10.99
CA VAL A 58 -10.52 -4.88 11.68
C VAL A 58 -9.50 -6.03 11.78
N LYS A 59 -8.61 -6.17 10.80
CA LYS A 59 -7.49 -7.13 10.83
C LYS A 59 -6.36 -6.73 11.82
N GLY A 60 -6.55 -5.67 12.61
CA GLY A 60 -5.64 -5.26 13.68
C GLY A 60 -4.60 -4.22 13.27
N LYS A 61 -4.65 -3.70 12.04
CA LYS A 61 -3.78 -2.57 11.64
C LYS A 61 -4.37 -1.26 12.14
N ASN A 62 -3.55 -0.38 12.72
CA ASN A 62 -3.96 1.01 12.91
C ASN A 62 -3.66 1.85 11.66
N ALA A 63 -4.22 3.06 11.60
CA ALA A 63 -4.07 3.94 10.44
C ALA A 63 -2.60 4.29 10.13
N GLU A 64 -1.73 4.42 11.14
CA GLU A 64 -0.31 4.71 10.95
C GLU A 64 0.42 3.54 10.27
N GLN A 65 0.12 2.31 10.68
CA GLN A 65 0.66 1.10 10.05
C GLN A 65 0.19 0.97 8.60
N ILE A 66 -1.06 1.32 8.31
CA ILE A 66 -1.59 1.31 6.95
C ILE A 66 -0.85 2.34 6.09
N ILE A 67 -0.66 3.56 6.59
CA ILE A 67 0.05 4.63 5.87
C ILE A 67 1.48 4.20 5.55
N LYS A 68 2.22 3.66 6.53
CA LYS A 68 3.61 3.20 6.33
C LYS A 68 3.71 2.07 5.30
N GLY A 69 2.86 1.05 5.40
CA GLY A 69 2.89 -0.05 4.43
C GLY A 69 2.43 0.39 3.03
N LEU A 70 1.49 1.33 2.94
CA LEU A 70 1.10 1.92 1.67
C LEU A 70 2.25 2.74 1.05
N GLU A 71 2.98 3.50 1.85
CA GLU A 71 4.17 4.24 1.40
C GLU A 71 5.21 3.29 0.78
N GLU A 72 5.56 2.22 1.48
CA GLU A 72 6.48 1.20 1.01
C GLU A 72 6.00 0.57 -0.30
N HIS A 73 4.72 0.19 -0.35
CA HIS A 73 4.10 -0.38 -1.55
C HIS A 73 4.18 0.56 -2.76
N LEU A 74 3.89 1.85 -2.58
CA LEU A 74 3.95 2.84 -3.66
C LEU A 74 5.38 3.10 -4.14
N ARG A 75 6.36 3.10 -3.24
CA ARG A 75 7.79 3.20 -3.59
C ARG A 75 8.25 1.98 -4.39
N ASN A 76 7.86 0.78 -3.99
CA ASN A 76 8.15 -0.46 -4.72
C ASN A 76 7.52 -0.45 -6.11
N LEU A 77 6.24 -0.03 -6.21
CA LEU A 77 5.53 0.12 -7.47
C LEU A 77 6.26 1.06 -8.43
N LEU A 78 6.67 2.26 -7.98
CA LEU A 78 7.43 3.19 -8.83
C LEU A 78 8.80 2.64 -9.19
N THR A 79 9.51 2.02 -8.25
CA THR A 79 10.86 1.48 -8.48
C THR A 79 10.82 0.44 -9.60
N ILE A 80 9.92 -0.53 -9.52
CA ILE A 80 9.80 -1.61 -10.52
C ILE A 80 9.35 -1.07 -11.89
N ASN A 81 8.47 -0.06 -11.92
CA ASN A 81 7.93 0.47 -13.18
C ASN A 81 8.76 1.61 -13.80
N ALA A 82 9.64 2.26 -13.04
CA ALA A 82 10.54 3.30 -13.54
C ALA A 82 11.93 2.76 -13.92
N CYS A 83 12.38 1.67 -13.29
CA CYS A 83 13.65 1.03 -13.62
C CYS A 83 13.62 0.42 -15.02
N ARG A 84 14.46 0.95 -15.92
CA ARG A 84 14.69 0.39 -17.26
C ARG A 84 15.65 -0.81 -17.26
N GLN A 85 16.43 -0.95 -16.18
CA GLN A 85 17.35 -2.07 -15.96
C GLN A 85 16.66 -3.15 -15.12
N LYS A 86 17.17 -4.39 -15.22
CA LYS A 86 16.67 -5.52 -14.43
C LYS A 86 16.68 -5.16 -12.94
N VAL A 87 15.54 -5.38 -12.29
CA VAL A 87 15.31 -5.24 -10.82
C VAL A 87 16.08 -6.33 -10.04
N GLU A 88 16.91 -7.12 -10.72
CA GLU A 88 17.75 -8.18 -10.17
C GLU A 88 18.69 -7.59 -9.09
N GLY A 89 18.60 -8.12 -7.86
CA GLY A 89 19.40 -7.68 -6.72
C GLY A 89 18.68 -6.76 -5.73
N LEU A 90 17.45 -6.31 -6.02
CA LEU A 90 16.65 -5.49 -5.08
C LEU A 90 15.79 -6.32 -4.10
N GLY A 91 15.97 -7.64 -4.06
CA GLY A 91 15.30 -8.52 -3.10
C GLY A 91 13.86 -8.90 -3.44
N PHE A 92 13.32 -8.49 -4.58
CA PHE A 92 12.00 -8.92 -5.05
C PHE A 92 12.04 -10.30 -5.69
N THR A 93 11.00 -11.09 -5.44
CA THR A 93 10.72 -12.34 -6.16
C THR A 93 10.20 -12.07 -7.56
N GLU A 94 10.27 -13.07 -8.45
CA GLU A 94 9.70 -12.95 -9.80
C GLU A 94 8.19 -12.67 -9.79
N GLU A 95 7.46 -13.26 -8.83
CA GLU A 95 6.02 -13.06 -8.70
C GLU A 95 5.66 -11.65 -8.24
N GLU A 96 6.41 -11.08 -7.29
CA GLU A 96 6.25 -9.67 -6.89
C GLU A 96 6.53 -8.72 -8.05
N ILE A 97 7.61 -8.96 -8.81
CA ILE A 97 7.93 -8.15 -10.00
C ILE A 97 6.78 -8.20 -11.00
N LYS A 98 6.23 -9.39 -11.30
CA LYS A 98 5.07 -9.55 -12.19
C LYS A 98 3.86 -8.79 -11.65
N ARG A 99 3.59 -8.85 -10.35
CA ARG A 99 2.42 -8.22 -9.72
C ARG A 99 2.53 -6.69 -9.74
N TYR A 100 3.69 -6.13 -9.40
CA TYR A 100 3.96 -4.70 -9.51
C TYR A 100 3.96 -4.20 -10.97
N ALA A 101 4.49 -4.99 -11.90
CA ALA A 101 4.42 -4.67 -13.33
C ALA A 101 2.97 -4.69 -13.86
N HIS A 102 2.11 -5.57 -13.35
CA HIS A 102 0.68 -5.57 -13.67
C HIS A 102 0.00 -4.30 -13.14
N GLN A 103 0.21 -3.99 -11.85
CA GLN A 103 -0.39 -2.82 -11.23
C GLN A 103 0.09 -1.50 -11.86
N GLY A 104 1.35 -1.43 -12.31
CA GLY A 104 1.87 -0.25 -13.02
C GLY A 104 1.20 0.03 -14.37
N LYS A 105 0.52 -0.95 -14.97
CA LYS A 105 -0.28 -0.73 -16.20
C LYS A 105 -1.59 0.01 -15.93
N ILE A 106 -2.13 -0.10 -14.72
CA ILE A 106 -3.42 0.49 -14.34
C ILE A 106 -3.26 1.73 -13.45
N ALA A 107 -2.15 1.84 -12.71
CA ALA A 107 -1.82 2.94 -11.83
C ALA A 107 -0.84 3.92 -12.52
N PRO A 108 -1.31 5.09 -12.97
CA PRO A 108 -0.45 6.05 -13.66
C PRO A 108 0.67 6.54 -12.73
N PRO A 109 1.94 6.62 -13.19
CA PRO A 109 3.05 7.08 -12.36
C PRO A 109 2.83 8.46 -11.73
N ILE A 110 2.14 9.36 -12.44
CA ILE A 110 1.82 10.70 -11.92
C ILE A 110 0.86 10.66 -10.73
N LEU A 111 -0.09 9.72 -10.73
CA LEU A 111 -1.01 9.52 -9.61
C LEU A 111 -0.29 8.87 -8.42
N VAL A 112 0.58 7.90 -8.68
CA VAL A 112 1.39 7.25 -7.63
C VAL A 112 2.34 8.27 -6.96
N SER A 113 2.96 9.16 -7.74
CA SER A 113 3.77 10.27 -7.21
C SER A 113 2.92 11.20 -6.34
N TYR A 114 1.73 11.60 -6.82
CA TYR A 114 0.79 12.42 -6.05
C TYR A 114 0.41 11.78 -4.71
N MET A 115 0.20 10.47 -4.69
CA MET A 115 -0.06 9.72 -3.45
C MET A 115 1.12 9.77 -2.48
N LEU A 116 2.36 9.59 -2.96
CA LEU A 116 3.56 9.69 -2.11
C LEU A 116 3.72 11.09 -1.52
N ASP A 117 3.48 12.15 -2.31
CA ASP A 117 3.53 13.53 -1.82
C ASP A 117 2.51 13.77 -0.70
N MET A 118 1.28 13.26 -0.86
CA MET A 118 0.27 13.34 0.20
C MET A 118 0.67 12.57 1.46
N ILE A 119 1.29 11.40 1.33
CA ILE A 119 1.76 10.64 2.50
C ILE A 119 2.82 11.43 3.28
N ILE A 120 3.74 12.11 2.58
CA ILE A 120 4.73 12.97 3.21
C ILE A 120 4.03 14.10 4.00
N ASP A 121 2.99 14.70 3.43
CA ASP A 121 2.21 15.73 4.13
C ASP A 121 1.45 15.19 5.35
N ILE A 122 0.91 13.97 5.27
CA ILE A 122 0.29 13.29 6.41
C ILE A 122 1.33 13.07 7.51
N GLN A 123 2.51 12.54 7.18
CA GLN A 123 3.58 12.30 8.14
C GLN A 123 4.02 13.59 8.85
N ARG A 124 4.07 14.71 8.13
CA ARG A 124 4.28 16.03 8.73
C ARG A 124 3.12 16.39 9.66
N ALA A 125 1.87 16.22 9.25
CA ALA A 125 0.70 16.49 10.07
C ALA A 125 0.63 15.66 11.36
N LEU A 126 1.15 14.42 11.36
CA LEU A 126 1.21 13.56 12.54
C LEU A 126 2.12 14.12 13.63
N THR A 127 3.13 14.95 13.29
CA THR A 127 3.91 15.66 14.31
C THR A 127 3.10 16.67 15.12
N TYR A 128 1.87 16.99 14.68
CA TYR A 128 0.93 17.89 15.36
C TYR A 128 -0.25 17.15 16.04
N ASN A 129 -0.15 15.83 16.28
CA ASN A 129 -1.21 15.01 16.91
C ASN A 129 -2.58 15.07 16.19
N MET A 130 -2.56 15.23 14.87
CA MET A 130 -3.78 15.15 14.06
C MET A 130 -4.29 13.71 14.03
N ASP A 131 -5.61 13.52 13.92
CA ASP A 131 -6.24 12.20 13.84
C ASP A 131 -5.76 11.44 12.58
N THR A 132 -4.97 10.39 12.79
CA THR A 132 -4.36 9.58 11.73
C THR A 132 -5.38 8.86 10.87
N GLN A 133 -6.52 8.45 11.44
CA GLN A 133 -7.58 7.79 10.69
C GLN A 133 -8.24 8.77 9.74
N TYR A 134 -8.59 9.96 10.21
CA TYR A 134 -9.12 11.03 9.35
C TYR A 134 -8.16 11.40 8.21
N GLN A 135 -6.85 11.42 8.46
CA GLN A 135 -5.85 11.67 7.42
C GLN A 135 -5.81 10.55 6.37
N LEU A 136 -5.89 9.28 6.80
CA LEU A 136 -5.97 8.13 5.90
C LEU A 136 -7.23 8.16 5.03
N GLU A 137 -8.38 8.48 5.61
CA GLU A 137 -9.65 8.58 4.86
C GLU A 137 -9.58 9.73 3.83
N ASN A 138 -9.08 10.89 4.23
CA ASN A 138 -8.86 12.01 3.32
C ASN A 138 -7.92 11.69 2.18
N PHE A 139 -6.83 10.97 2.48
CA PHE A 139 -5.89 10.51 1.47
C PHE A 139 -6.58 9.67 0.39
N VAL A 140 -7.41 8.71 0.80
CA VAL A 140 -8.15 7.84 -0.12
C VAL A 140 -9.12 8.66 -0.96
N ILE A 141 -9.92 9.53 -0.34
CA ILE A 141 -10.91 10.36 -1.04
C ILE A 141 -10.23 11.29 -2.05
N LYS A 142 -9.15 11.98 -1.67
CA LYS A 142 -8.41 12.88 -2.56
C LYS A 142 -7.80 12.13 -3.74
N THR A 143 -7.24 10.96 -3.49
CA THR A 143 -6.69 10.08 -4.55
C THR A 143 -7.78 9.69 -5.56
N LEU A 144 -8.96 9.29 -5.09
CA LEU A 144 -10.09 8.92 -5.94
C LEU A 144 -10.61 10.10 -6.79
N ILE A 145 -10.69 11.29 -6.20
CA ILE A 145 -11.07 12.53 -6.90
C ILE A 145 -10.04 12.85 -7.99
N GLU A 146 -8.75 12.78 -7.64
CA GLU A 146 -7.67 13.07 -8.58
C GLU A 146 -7.62 12.04 -9.73
N ARG A 147 -7.83 10.76 -9.43
CA ARG A 147 -7.98 9.71 -10.44
C ARG A 147 -9.15 9.99 -11.38
N ALA A 148 -10.29 10.44 -10.86
CA ALA A 148 -11.47 10.76 -11.67
C ALA A 148 -11.21 11.95 -12.62
N ARG A 149 -10.43 12.95 -12.19
CA ARG A 149 -10.02 14.09 -13.03
C ARG A 149 -9.11 13.69 -14.19
N GLN A 150 -8.24 12.71 -13.95
CA GLN A 150 -7.27 12.24 -14.94
C GLN A 150 -7.86 11.25 -15.97
N LYS A 151 -9.09 10.74 -15.79
CA LYS A 151 -9.75 9.94 -16.83
C LYS A 151 -10.18 10.86 -17.98
N PRO A 152 -9.90 10.49 -19.24
CA PRO A 152 -10.35 11.28 -20.38
C PRO A 152 -11.88 11.38 -20.35
N LYS A 153 -12.42 12.60 -20.47
CA LYS A 153 -13.86 12.81 -20.67
C LYS A 153 -14.31 11.94 -21.85
N PRO A 154 -15.45 11.23 -21.75
CA PRO A 154 -15.96 10.52 -22.92
C PRO A 154 -16.08 11.52 -24.06
N LYS A 155 -15.47 11.20 -25.21
CA LYS A 155 -15.68 11.99 -26.44
C LYS A 155 -17.19 12.06 -26.61
N LYS A 156 -17.74 13.28 -26.60
CA LYS A 156 -19.13 13.48 -27.01
C LYS A 156 -19.26 12.81 -28.38
N SER A 157 -20.03 11.73 -28.44
CA SER A 157 -20.51 11.18 -29.70
C SER A 157 -21.18 12.33 -30.45
N GLN A 158 -20.85 12.43 -31.74
CA GLN A 158 -21.20 13.49 -32.67
C GLN A 158 -22.64 14.00 -32.54
#